data_AF-A0AA88VSI5-F1
#
_entry.id   AF-A0AA88VSI5-F1
#
_cell.length_a   1.000
_cell.length_b   1.000
_cell.length_c   1.000
_cell.angle_alpha   90.00
_cell.angle_beta   90.00
_cell.angle_gamma   90.00
#
_symmetry.space_group_name_H-M   'P 1'
#
loop_
_entity.id
_entity.type
_entity.pdbx_description
1 polymer ?
#
loop_
_entity_poly.entity_id
_entity_poly.type
_entity_poly.pdbx_seq_one_letter_code
_entity_poly.pdbx_strand_id
1 'polypeptide(L)'
;MPESRSQERDSWKVVPRYHSPERSRPRNESGYPLSKAIEKAKLPPNFRMPQCDLYNGTGDPGEHVYQFQTNMLLLQVSNAVMCRAFPTTLRKAAHAWFKSLQPRSIYSFGQLSDLFQKHFVSSRSRRKNSASLLNIVQEKNESLACFLGRFNAATLEIDNLDESVKYTAFLRGLRPTSKFAFSVNKSPPGNMKALLDKANKYIQAEEYLETHKGRRGEGKEEQKKRSQELTPPQGGKPTKHSKYNERRPKEPFAWENLTPLNAKPSQILHEIKENKAL
;
A
#
# COMPACT_ATOMS: atom_id res chain seq x y z
N MET A 1 -76.22 -8.70 -64.76
CA MET A 1 -76.40 -7.34 -64.18
C MET A 1 -77.63 -7.38 -63.28
N PRO A 2 -77.64 -6.89 -62.03
CA PRO A 2 -76.57 -6.50 -61.06
C PRO A 2 -76.50 -7.54 -59.90
N GLU A 3 -75.43 -7.76 -59.14
CA GLU A 3 -74.57 -6.94 -58.27
C GLU A 3 -74.90 -7.12 -56.78
N SER A 4 -73.96 -7.76 -56.08
CA SER A 4 -73.99 -8.17 -54.68
C SER A 4 -73.68 -7.01 -53.74
N ARG A 5 -74.42 -6.89 -52.63
CA ARG A 5 -73.93 -6.32 -51.37
C ARG A 5 -74.83 -6.74 -50.21
N SER A 6 -74.44 -7.82 -49.53
CA SER A 6 -75.05 -8.23 -48.25
C SER A 6 -74.26 -7.63 -47.09
N GLN A 7 -75.02 -7.03 -46.18
CA GLN A 7 -74.63 -6.50 -44.88
C GLN A 7 -73.98 -7.55 -43.97
N GLU A 8 -72.80 -7.18 -43.45
CA GLU A 8 -72.60 -6.81 -42.04
C GLU A 8 -73.19 -7.67 -40.89
N ARG A 9 -72.27 -8.05 -39.98
CA ARG A 9 -72.38 -8.14 -38.50
C ARG A 9 -72.36 -9.52 -37.83
N ASP A 10 -71.21 -9.75 -37.21
CA ASP A 10 -71.04 -10.12 -35.80
C ASP A 10 -71.51 -11.50 -35.33
N SER A 11 -70.68 -12.50 -35.65
CA SER A 11 -70.61 -13.76 -34.90
C SER A 11 -69.69 -13.61 -33.68
N TRP A 12 -70.27 -13.27 -32.53
CA TRP A 12 -69.64 -13.49 -31.23
C TRP A 12 -70.65 -14.13 -30.28
N LYS A 13 -70.87 -15.44 -30.46
CA LYS A 13 -71.60 -16.25 -29.48
C LYS A 13 -70.67 -16.58 -28.30
N VAL A 14 -71.02 -16.00 -27.16
CA VAL A 14 -70.93 -16.54 -25.78
C VAL A 14 -69.60 -17.22 -25.39
N VAL A 15 -68.76 -16.48 -24.65
CA VAL A 15 -67.64 -17.05 -23.89
C VAL A 15 -68.10 -17.28 -22.44
N PRO A 16 -67.98 -18.49 -21.86
CA PRO A 16 -68.35 -18.72 -20.47
C PRO A 16 -67.50 -17.90 -19.50
N ARG A 17 -68.14 -17.27 -18.50
CA ARG A 17 -67.45 -16.61 -17.39
C ARG A 17 -66.66 -17.63 -16.59
N TYR A 18 -65.34 -17.69 -16.82
CA TYR A 18 -64.43 -18.28 -15.86
C TYR A 18 -64.45 -17.40 -14.60
N HIS A 19 -65.06 -17.90 -13.54
CA HIS A 19 -64.77 -17.41 -12.20
C HIS A 19 -63.30 -17.76 -11.92
N SER A 20 -62.42 -16.77 -12.06
CA SER A 20 -61.05 -16.88 -11.56
C SER A 20 -61.13 -17.22 -10.08
N PRO A 21 -60.53 -18.34 -9.61
CA PRO A 21 -60.30 -18.49 -8.19
C PRO A 21 -59.39 -17.35 -7.80
N GLU A 22 -59.91 -16.48 -6.94
CA GLU A 22 -59.18 -15.42 -6.28
C GLU A 22 -57.89 -16.04 -5.73
N ARG A 23 -56.77 -15.82 -6.43
CA ARG A 23 -55.44 -16.17 -5.93
C ARG A 23 -55.28 -15.30 -4.70
N SER A 24 -55.64 -15.85 -3.55
CA SER A 24 -55.28 -15.34 -2.25
C SER A 24 -53.80 -15.04 -2.33
N ARG A 25 -53.47 -13.75 -2.43
CA ARG A 25 -52.09 -13.28 -2.29
C ARG A 25 -51.59 -13.93 -1.00
N PRO A 26 -50.50 -14.72 -1.01
CA PRO A 26 -50.00 -15.28 0.22
C PRO A 26 -49.76 -14.09 1.15
N ARG A 27 -50.49 -14.12 2.27
CA ARG A 27 -50.43 -13.19 3.37
C ARG A 27 -48.95 -12.84 3.57
N ASN A 28 -48.67 -11.54 3.57
CA ASN A 28 -47.33 -10.99 3.72
C ASN A 28 -46.71 -11.52 5.02
N GLU A 29 -46.10 -12.71 4.99
CA GLU A 29 -45.22 -13.18 6.06
C GLU A 29 -44.05 -12.22 5.98
N SER A 30 -44.02 -11.25 6.89
CA SER A 30 -42.81 -10.51 7.26
C SER A 30 -41.85 -11.54 7.86
N GLY A 31 -41.34 -12.42 7.01
CA GLY A 31 -40.82 -13.70 7.40
C GLY A 31 -39.31 -13.62 7.50
N TYR A 32 -38.80 -14.03 8.65
CA TYR A 32 -37.37 -14.07 8.88
C TYR A 32 -36.70 -15.03 7.87
N PRO A 33 -35.50 -14.70 7.33
CA PRO A 33 -34.85 -15.50 6.28
C PRO A 33 -34.52 -16.94 6.70
N LEU A 34 -34.35 -17.21 7.99
CA LEU A 34 -34.01 -18.54 8.49
C LEU A 34 -35.20 -19.50 8.45
N SER A 35 -34.93 -20.75 8.09
CA SER A 35 -35.92 -21.82 8.18
C SER A 35 -36.43 -22.01 9.61
N LYS A 36 -37.65 -22.56 9.76
CA LYS A 36 -38.25 -22.84 11.07
C LYS A 36 -37.39 -23.80 11.91
N ALA A 37 -36.68 -24.74 11.27
CA ALA A 37 -35.79 -25.67 11.94
C ALA A 37 -34.61 -24.94 12.59
N ILE A 38 -34.00 -23.98 11.89
CA ILE A 38 -32.92 -23.16 12.43
C ILE A 38 -33.41 -22.27 13.57
N GLU A 39 -34.55 -21.59 13.42
CA GLU A 39 -35.08 -20.72 14.49
C GLU A 39 -35.35 -21.47 15.79
N LYS A 40 -35.86 -22.70 15.69
CA LYS A 40 -36.20 -23.55 16.84
C LYS A 40 -34.99 -24.27 17.45
N ALA A 41 -33.81 -24.18 16.84
CA ALA A 41 -32.62 -24.85 17.33
C ALA A 41 -32.25 -24.34 18.74
N LYS A 42 -32.01 -25.27 19.66
CA LYS A 42 -31.61 -24.94 21.04
C LYS A 42 -30.19 -24.37 21.04
N LEU A 43 -30.00 -23.29 21.80
CA LEU A 43 -28.67 -22.77 22.09
C LEU A 43 -28.02 -23.66 23.17
N PRO A 44 -26.70 -23.86 23.16
CA PRO A 44 -26.01 -24.52 24.27
C PRO A 44 -26.27 -23.79 25.60
N PRO A 45 -26.24 -24.51 26.73
CA PRO A 45 -26.30 -23.90 28.06
C PRO A 45 -25.22 -22.83 28.20
N ASN A 46 -25.57 -21.66 28.73
CA ASN A 46 -24.66 -20.53 28.92
C ASN A 46 -24.00 -19.97 27.64
N PHE A 47 -24.56 -20.23 26.45
CA PHE A 47 -24.05 -19.66 25.21
C PHE A 47 -23.98 -18.13 25.30
N ARG A 48 -22.77 -17.60 25.15
CA ARG A 48 -22.52 -16.18 24.98
C ARG A 48 -21.97 -15.96 23.59
N MET A 49 -22.51 -14.95 22.92
CA MET A 49 -22.02 -14.54 21.62
C MET A 49 -20.57 -14.05 21.78
N PRO A 50 -19.59 -14.59 21.03
CA PRO A 50 -18.25 -14.04 20.96
C PRO A 50 -18.30 -12.57 20.54
N GLN A 51 -17.35 -11.78 21.03
CA GLN A 51 -17.09 -10.46 20.46
C GLN A 51 -16.54 -10.69 19.04
N CYS A 52 -17.36 -10.41 18.03
CA CYS A 52 -16.98 -10.45 16.64
C CYS A 52 -17.00 -9.03 16.07
N ASP A 53 -16.07 -8.73 15.19
CA ASP A 53 -16.10 -7.48 14.45
C ASP A 53 -17.38 -7.35 13.62
N LEU A 54 -17.92 -6.14 13.53
CA LEU A 54 -19.17 -5.88 12.82
C LEU A 54 -18.93 -5.57 11.35
N TYR A 55 -19.38 -6.45 10.46
CA TYR A 55 -19.29 -6.27 9.03
C TYR A 55 -20.37 -5.32 8.51
N ASN A 56 -19.95 -4.20 7.91
CA ASN A 56 -20.83 -3.15 7.40
C ASN A 56 -21.14 -3.26 5.90
N GLY A 57 -20.54 -4.22 5.19
CA GLY A 57 -20.56 -4.30 3.73
C GLY A 57 -19.27 -3.84 3.04
N THR A 58 -18.25 -3.44 3.80
CA THR A 58 -16.92 -3.07 3.27
C THR A 58 -15.85 -4.00 3.83
N GLY A 59 -14.88 -4.40 3.00
CA GLY A 59 -13.81 -5.34 3.40
C GLY A 59 -14.07 -6.76 2.90
N ASP A 60 -13.13 -7.66 3.13
CA ASP A 60 -13.19 -9.04 2.63
C ASP A 60 -14.30 -9.86 3.33
N PRO A 61 -15.39 -10.25 2.63
CA PRO A 61 -16.46 -11.05 3.22
C PRO A 61 -16.02 -12.48 3.57
N GLY A 62 -15.00 -13.02 2.88
CA GLY A 62 -14.45 -14.34 3.18
C GLY A 62 -13.71 -14.34 4.51
N GLU A 63 -12.92 -13.29 4.75
CA GLU A 63 -12.22 -13.09 6.04
C GLU A 63 -13.22 -12.97 7.20
N HIS A 64 -14.30 -12.21 7.03
CA HIS A 64 -15.36 -12.10 8.05
C HIS A 64 -16.01 -13.46 8.37
N VAL A 65 -16.31 -14.25 7.32
CA VAL A 65 -16.86 -15.60 7.50
C VAL A 65 -15.85 -16.51 8.21
N TYR A 66 -14.58 -16.46 7.83
CA TYR A 66 -13.51 -17.27 8.43
C TYR A 66 -13.33 -16.97 9.92
N GLN A 67 -13.25 -15.69 10.30
CA GLN A 67 -13.14 -15.28 11.70
C GLN A 67 -14.37 -15.72 12.51
N PHE A 68 -15.57 -15.51 11.96
CA PHE A 68 -16.81 -15.96 12.59
C PHE A 68 -16.81 -17.49 12.81
N GLN A 69 -16.42 -18.27 11.80
CA GLN A 69 -16.35 -19.73 11.90
C GLN A 69 -15.32 -20.18 12.94
N THR A 70 -14.15 -19.54 12.97
CA THR A 70 -13.08 -19.83 13.94
C THR A 70 -13.58 -19.60 15.38
N ASN A 71 -14.29 -18.50 15.61
CA ASN A 71 -14.89 -18.19 16.92
C ASN A 71 -15.99 -19.21 17.30
N MET A 72 -16.81 -19.63 16.34
CA MET A 72 -17.88 -20.60 16.57
C MET A 72 -17.36 -22.03 16.77
N LEU A 73 -16.25 -22.39 16.12
CA LEU A 73 -15.56 -23.66 16.29
C LEU A 73 -15.09 -23.84 17.74
N LEU A 74 -14.52 -22.80 18.34
CA LEU A 74 -14.08 -22.83 19.73
C LEU A 74 -15.24 -23.11 20.70
N LEU A 75 -16.44 -22.63 20.38
CA LEU A 75 -17.66 -22.86 21.17
C LEU A 75 -18.37 -24.18 20.86
N GLN A 76 -17.88 -24.96 19.89
CA GLN A 76 -18.46 -26.23 19.45
C GLN A 76 -19.97 -26.14 19.14
N VAL A 77 -20.41 -25.02 18.57
CA VAL A 77 -21.83 -24.78 18.30
C VAL A 77 -22.28 -25.47 17.03
N SER A 78 -23.58 -25.79 16.95
CA SER A 78 -24.16 -26.40 15.75
C SER A 78 -24.31 -25.40 14.60
N ASN A 79 -24.40 -25.93 13.38
CA ASN A 79 -24.68 -25.16 12.16
C ASN A 79 -25.92 -24.24 12.30
N ALA A 80 -26.96 -24.70 12.99
CA ALA A 80 -28.16 -23.92 13.22
C ALA A 80 -27.92 -22.72 14.14
N VAL A 81 -27.10 -22.90 15.18
CA VAL A 81 -26.69 -21.80 16.08
C VAL A 81 -25.86 -20.78 15.33
N MET A 82 -24.93 -21.22 14.47
CA MET A 82 -24.16 -20.33 13.59
C MET A 82 -25.07 -19.45 12.71
N CYS A 83 -26.10 -20.03 12.10
CA CYS A 83 -27.08 -19.28 11.30
C CYS A 83 -27.83 -18.22 12.10
N ARG A 84 -28.16 -18.53 13.37
CA ARG A 84 -28.85 -17.59 14.26
C ARG A 84 -27.92 -16.47 14.74
N ALA A 85 -26.65 -16.78 14.97
CA ALA A 85 -25.65 -15.84 15.48
C ALA A 85 -25.12 -14.89 14.39
N PHE A 86 -24.92 -15.38 13.17
CA PHE A 86 -24.28 -14.61 12.10
C PHE A 86 -24.93 -13.25 11.82
N PRO A 87 -26.27 -13.09 11.75
CA PRO A 87 -26.90 -11.79 11.51
C PRO A 87 -26.57 -10.72 12.55
N THR A 88 -26.18 -11.10 13.76
CA THR A 88 -25.78 -10.18 14.84
C THR A 88 -24.41 -9.55 14.60
N THR A 89 -23.59 -10.12 13.72
CA THR A 89 -22.29 -9.56 13.32
C THR A 89 -22.39 -8.64 12.11
N LEU A 90 -23.60 -8.41 11.59
CA LEU A 90 -23.85 -7.59 10.41
C LEU A 90 -24.42 -6.23 10.79
N ARG A 91 -23.98 -5.17 10.11
CA ARG A 91 -24.52 -3.81 10.22
C ARG A 91 -24.67 -3.15 8.85
N LYS A 92 -25.37 -2.01 8.80
CA LYS A 92 -25.54 -1.19 7.58
C LYS A 92 -25.97 -2.02 6.37
N ALA A 93 -25.22 -1.96 5.26
CA ALA A 93 -25.54 -2.63 4.01
C ALA A 93 -25.62 -4.16 4.15
N ALA A 94 -24.76 -4.76 4.99
CA ALA A 94 -24.79 -6.20 5.25
C ALA A 94 -26.05 -6.64 6.00
N HIS A 95 -26.47 -5.86 7.00
CA HIS A 95 -27.71 -6.14 7.72
C HIS A 95 -28.95 -5.91 6.83
N ALA A 96 -28.93 -4.87 5.98
CA ALA A 96 -29.99 -4.63 5.01
C ALA A 96 -30.12 -5.77 4.00
N TRP A 97 -28.99 -6.27 3.48
CA TRP A 97 -28.94 -7.45 2.62
C TRP A 97 -29.59 -8.67 3.28
N PHE A 98 -29.21 -8.98 4.53
CA PHE A 98 -29.78 -10.14 5.23
C PHE A 98 -31.31 -10.03 5.33
N LYS A 99 -31.84 -8.84 5.64
CA LYS A 99 -33.29 -8.59 5.69
C LYS A 99 -34.00 -8.69 4.33
N SER A 100 -33.28 -8.51 3.22
CA SER A 100 -33.82 -8.64 1.86
C SER A 100 -33.88 -10.07 1.34
N LEU A 101 -33.27 -11.03 2.06
CA LEU A 101 -33.33 -12.44 1.68
C LEU A 101 -34.77 -12.94 1.72
N GLN A 102 -35.08 -13.88 0.83
CA GLN A 102 -36.40 -14.50 0.80
C GLN A 102 -36.69 -15.16 2.17
N PRO A 103 -37.89 -14.95 2.74
CA PRO A 103 -38.30 -15.64 3.95
C PRO A 103 -38.10 -17.16 3.85
N ARG A 104 -37.64 -17.78 4.94
CA ARG A 104 -37.52 -19.25 5.05
C ARG A 104 -36.61 -19.91 3.99
N SER A 105 -35.66 -19.17 3.42
CA SER A 105 -34.78 -19.66 2.35
C SER A 105 -33.45 -20.26 2.84
N ILE A 106 -33.07 -20.01 4.10
CA ILE A 106 -31.79 -20.46 4.66
C ILE A 106 -31.96 -21.72 5.52
N TYR A 107 -31.23 -22.77 5.18
CA TYR A 107 -31.30 -24.10 5.81
C TYR A 107 -29.98 -24.56 6.46
N SER A 108 -28.85 -23.91 6.15
CA SER A 108 -27.55 -24.21 6.75
C SER A 108 -26.63 -23.00 6.77
N PHE A 109 -25.57 -23.05 7.59
CA PHE A 109 -24.61 -21.96 7.64
C PHE A 109 -23.79 -21.89 6.36
N GLY A 110 -23.40 -23.03 5.79
CA GLY A 110 -22.72 -23.08 4.48
C GLY A 110 -23.50 -22.37 3.38
N GLN A 111 -24.82 -22.59 3.31
CA GLN A 111 -25.67 -21.88 2.36
C GLN A 111 -25.68 -20.36 2.61
N LEU A 112 -25.81 -19.95 3.88
CA LEU A 112 -25.80 -18.53 4.26
C LEU A 112 -24.47 -17.86 3.93
N SER A 113 -23.35 -18.50 4.24
CA SER A 113 -22.00 -17.98 3.97
C SER A 113 -21.74 -17.86 2.47
N ASP A 114 -22.23 -18.80 1.66
CA ASP A 114 -22.08 -18.74 0.20
C ASP A 114 -22.87 -17.58 -0.39
N LEU A 115 -24.12 -17.39 0.04
CA LEU A 115 -24.95 -16.26 -0.40
C LEU A 115 -24.33 -14.92 0.01
N PHE A 116 -23.82 -14.83 1.25
CA PHE A 116 -23.15 -13.64 1.76
C PHE A 116 -21.91 -13.30 0.92
N GLN A 117 -21.00 -14.25 0.73
CA GLN A 117 -19.77 -14.03 -0.03
C GLN A 117 -20.04 -13.71 -1.50
N LYS A 118 -21.06 -14.32 -2.12
CA LYS A 118 -21.47 -13.99 -3.50
C LYS A 118 -22.01 -12.56 -3.61
N HIS A 119 -22.84 -12.13 -2.65
CA HIS A 119 -23.40 -10.78 -2.65
C HIS A 119 -22.33 -9.69 -2.45
N PHE A 120 -21.37 -9.96 -1.57
CA PHE A 120 -20.30 -9.03 -1.21
C PHE A 120 -18.99 -9.29 -1.98
N VAL A 121 -19.03 -10.00 -3.11
CA VAL A 121 -17.81 -10.33 -3.87
C VAL A 121 -17.07 -9.09 -4.36
N SER A 122 -17.80 -8.02 -4.69
CA SER A 122 -17.23 -6.74 -5.13
C SER A 122 -16.70 -5.88 -3.97
N SER A 123 -17.17 -6.12 -2.74
CA SER A 123 -16.65 -5.45 -1.55
C SER A 123 -15.43 -6.15 -0.96
N ARG A 124 -15.05 -7.33 -1.48
CA ARG A 124 -13.70 -7.88 -1.31
C ARG A 124 -12.76 -6.72 -1.50
N SER A 125 -12.12 -6.30 -0.40
CA SER A 125 -11.08 -5.28 -0.45
C SER A 125 -10.23 -5.64 -1.66
N ARG A 126 -9.98 -4.71 -2.57
CA ARG A 126 -9.00 -4.93 -3.63
C ARG A 126 -7.70 -5.17 -2.88
N ARG A 127 -7.42 -6.42 -2.50
CA ARG A 127 -6.20 -6.78 -1.78
C ARG A 127 -5.09 -6.18 -2.60
N LYS A 128 -4.17 -5.51 -1.92
CA LYS A 128 -3.03 -4.94 -2.61
C LYS A 128 -2.40 -6.09 -3.39
N ASN A 129 -2.30 -5.92 -4.70
CA ASN A 129 -1.65 -6.90 -5.54
C ASN A 129 -0.16 -6.56 -5.59
N SER A 130 0.65 -7.48 -6.09
CA SER A 130 2.11 -7.27 -6.20
C SER A 130 2.49 -6.01 -6.98
N ALA A 131 1.68 -5.58 -7.95
CA ALA A 131 1.91 -4.34 -8.70
C ALA A 131 1.84 -3.09 -7.81
N SER A 132 1.11 -3.13 -6.69
CA SER A 132 1.07 -2.00 -5.74
C SER A 132 2.44 -1.69 -5.10
N LEU A 133 3.36 -2.67 -5.03
CA LEU A 133 4.72 -2.46 -4.53
C LEU A 133 5.55 -1.56 -5.45
N LEU A 134 5.22 -1.51 -6.74
CA LEU A 134 5.91 -0.64 -7.71
C LEU A 134 5.68 0.85 -7.44
N ASN A 135 4.62 1.18 -6.69
CA ASN A 135 4.31 2.55 -6.29
C ASN A 135 5.05 2.95 -4.99
N ILE A 136 5.75 2.02 -4.34
CA ILE A 136 6.55 2.31 -3.15
C ILE A 136 7.96 2.67 -3.60
N VAL A 137 8.20 3.97 -3.75
CA VAL A 137 9.51 4.53 -4.15
C VAL A 137 10.13 5.27 -2.97
N GLN A 138 11.45 5.20 -2.86
CA GLN A 138 12.24 5.91 -1.87
C GLN A 138 12.33 7.39 -2.26
N GLU A 139 11.76 8.26 -1.43
CA GLU A 139 11.66 9.69 -1.70
C GLU A 139 13.01 10.40 -1.54
N LYS A 140 13.18 11.60 -2.12
CA LYS A 140 14.48 12.32 -2.17
C LYS A 140 15.16 12.54 -0.81
N ASN A 141 14.38 12.79 0.24
CA ASN A 141 14.88 13.08 1.58
C ASN A 141 14.56 11.96 2.58
N GLU A 142 14.11 10.81 2.09
CA GLU A 142 13.77 9.67 2.93
C GLU A 142 15.00 8.81 3.20
N SER A 143 15.17 8.39 4.45
CA SER A 143 16.20 7.43 4.88
C SER A 143 15.89 6.03 4.37
N LEU A 144 16.92 5.17 4.28
CA LEU A 144 16.70 3.79 3.86
C LEU A 144 15.78 3.02 4.83
N ALA A 145 15.86 3.34 6.13
CA ALA A 145 15.03 2.72 7.17
C ALA A 145 13.54 3.05 6.99
N CYS A 146 13.21 4.31 6.70
CA CYS A 146 11.83 4.74 6.51
C CYS A 146 11.22 4.08 5.26
N PHE A 147 11.98 4.06 4.15
CA PHE A 147 11.58 3.35 2.93
C PHE A 147 11.34 1.86 3.19
N LEU A 148 12.30 1.18 3.82
CA LEU A 148 12.20 -0.25 4.13
C LEU A 148 11.00 -0.54 5.04
N GLY A 149 10.71 0.33 6.01
CA GLY A 149 9.53 0.23 6.86
C GLY A 149 8.23 0.29 6.06
N ARG A 150 8.08 1.28 5.17
CA ARG A 150 6.90 1.39 4.29
C ARG A 150 6.78 0.21 3.33
N PHE A 151 7.90 -0.21 2.74
CA PHE A 151 7.92 -1.35 1.81
C PHE A 151 7.49 -2.64 2.52
N ASN A 152 8.04 -2.92 3.70
CA ASN A 152 7.67 -4.10 4.48
C ASN A 152 6.20 -4.07 4.90
N ALA A 153 5.69 -2.93 5.37
CA ALA A 153 4.27 -2.78 5.70
C ALA A 153 3.38 -3.09 4.49
N ALA A 154 3.72 -2.56 3.31
CA ALA A 154 2.98 -2.87 2.08
C ALA A 154 3.03 -4.35 1.71
N THR A 155 4.16 -5.05 1.94
CA THR A 155 4.27 -6.48 1.64
C THR A 155 3.39 -7.36 2.53
N LEU A 156 3.10 -6.94 3.76
CA LEU A 156 2.21 -7.68 4.68
C LEU A 156 0.73 -7.61 4.26
N GLU A 157 0.37 -6.67 3.39
CA GLU A 157 -0.99 -6.54 2.85
C GLU A 157 -1.22 -7.37 1.56
N ILE A 158 -0.20 -8.11 1.11
CA ILE A 158 -0.22 -8.87 -0.16
C ILE A 158 -0.10 -10.37 0.13
N ASP A 159 -1.17 -11.10 -0.13
CA ASP A 159 -1.20 -12.55 -0.07
C ASP A 159 -0.32 -13.21 -1.15
N ASN A 160 0.30 -14.33 -0.81
CA ASN A 160 1.07 -15.17 -1.73
C ASN A 160 2.08 -14.39 -2.58
N LEU A 161 2.70 -13.36 -1.98
CA LEU A 161 3.68 -12.52 -2.65
C LEU A 161 4.91 -13.35 -3.03
N ASP A 162 5.17 -13.45 -4.33
CA ASP A 162 6.37 -14.09 -4.85
C ASP A 162 7.65 -13.32 -4.46
N GLU A 163 8.65 -14.05 -3.98
CA GLU A 163 9.90 -13.48 -3.46
C GLU A 163 10.71 -12.77 -4.56
N SER A 164 10.66 -13.26 -5.80
CA SER A 164 11.32 -12.61 -6.95
C SER A 164 10.62 -11.30 -7.32
N VAL A 165 9.29 -11.28 -7.26
CA VAL A 165 8.51 -10.05 -7.45
C VAL A 165 8.81 -9.04 -6.35
N LYS A 166 8.86 -9.48 -5.09
CA LYS A 166 9.23 -8.64 -3.94
C LYS A 166 10.63 -8.06 -4.10
N TYR A 167 11.61 -8.90 -4.46
CA TYR A 167 12.99 -8.50 -4.72
C TYR A 167 13.06 -7.45 -5.84
N THR A 168 12.42 -7.71 -6.97
CA THR A 168 12.40 -6.80 -8.12
C THR A 168 11.73 -5.47 -7.79
N ALA A 169 10.59 -5.50 -7.08
CA ALA A 169 9.89 -4.30 -6.66
C ALA A 169 10.74 -3.47 -5.68
N PHE A 170 11.44 -4.12 -4.75
CA PHE A 170 12.34 -3.43 -3.83
C PHE A 170 13.45 -2.70 -4.58
N LEU A 171 14.12 -3.37 -5.52
CA LEU A 171 15.17 -2.76 -6.34
C LEU A 171 14.67 -1.56 -7.14
N ARG A 172 13.48 -1.68 -7.74
CA ARG A 172 12.85 -0.58 -8.50
C ARG A 172 12.41 0.58 -7.62
N GLY A 173 12.04 0.30 -6.37
CA GLY A 173 11.67 1.32 -5.40
C GLY A 173 12.86 2.13 -4.88
N LEU A 174 14.10 1.66 -5.02
CA LEU A 174 15.27 2.38 -4.52
C LEU A 174 15.51 3.69 -5.26
N ARG A 175 15.90 4.72 -4.52
CA ARG A 175 16.31 6.00 -5.11
C ARG A 175 17.64 5.81 -5.84
N PRO A 176 17.73 6.01 -7.17
CA PRO A 176 18.95 5.70 -7.94
C PRO A 176 20.19 6.47 -7.47
N THR A 177 20.00 7.65 -6.91
CA THR A 177 21.09 8.51 -6.40
C THR A 177 21.53 8.17 -4.98
N SER A 178 20.89 7.20 -4.31
CA SER A 178 21.29 6.78 -2.97
C SER A 178 22.58 5.95 -2.99
N LYS A 179 23.38 6.07 -1.92
CA LYS A 179 24.61 5.27 -1.75
C LYS A 179 24.31 3.77 -1.76
N PHE A 180 23.17 3.39 -1.19
CA PHE A 180 22.73 2.00 -1.14
C PHE A 180 22.36 1.49 -2.54
N ALA A 181 21.55 2.22 -3.32
CA ALA A 181 21.22 1.83 -4.70
C ALA A 181 22.47 1.66 -5.57
N PHE A 182 23.44 2.59 -5.46
CA PHE A 182 24.72 2.46 -6.15
C PHE A 182 25.48 1.18 -5.74
N SER A 183 25.52 0.87 -4.46
CA SER A 183 26.18 -0.35 -3.95
C SER A 183 25.49 -1.63 -4.41
N VAL A 184 24.16 -1.63 -4.47
CA VAL A 184 23.36 -2.74 -4.98
C VAL A 184 23.58 -2.93 -6.48
N ASN A 185 23.65 -1.84 -7.25
CA ASN A 185 23.92 -1.95 -8.70
C ASN A 185 25.36 -2.41 -9.00
N LYS A 186 26.34 -1.95 -8.21
CA LYS A 186 27.75 -2.38 -8.34
C LYS A 186 27.96 -3.84 -7.95
N SER A 187 27.23 -4.32 -6.93
CA SER A 187 27.32 -5.68 -6.43
C SER A 187 25.91 -6.15 -6.06
N PRO A 188 25.17 -6.71 -7.05
CA PRO A 188 23.82 -7.19 -6.87
C PRO A 188 23.76 -8.34 -5.86
N PRO A 189 22.93 -8.25 -4.81
CA PRO A 189 22.68 -9.37 -3.92
C PRO A 189 22.00 -10.54 -4.68
N GLY A 190 22.32 -11.78 -4.32
CA GLY A 190 21.76 -12.95 -5.01
C GLY A 190 20.30 -13.27 -4.65
N ASN A 191 19.79 -12.74 -3.54
CA ASN A 191 18.45 -13.00 -3.03
C ASN A 191 17.99 -11.90 -2.06
N MET A 192 16.72 -11.96 -1.64
CA MET A 192 16.16 -10.98 -0.71
C MET A 192 16.89 -10.94 0.63
N LYS A 193 17.28 -12.08 1.19
CA LYS A 193 17.99 -12.13 2.48
C LYS A 193 19.31 -11.33 2.41
N ALA A 194 20.12 -11.57 1.38
CA ALA A 194 21.38 -10.85 1.18
C ALA A 194 21.15 -9.34 0.93
N LEU A 195 20.05 -8.98 0.27
CA LEU A 195 19.66 -7.59 0.04
C LEU A 195 19.29 -6.88 1.35
N LEU A 196 18.49 -7.52 2.20
CA LEU A 196 18.09 -6.98 3.51
C LEU A 196 19.28 -6.90 4.48
N ASP A 197 20.14 -7.93 4.50
CA ASP A 197 21.38 -7.93 5.30
C ASP A 197 22.29 -6.76 4.90
N LYS A 198 22.38 -6.46 3.60
CA LYS A 198 23.12 -5.30 3.09
C LYS A 198 22.42 -3.99 3.43
N ALA A 199 21.10 -3.91 3.31
CA ALA A 199 20.31 -2.71 3.65
C ALA A 199 20.50 -2.32 5.12
N ASN A 200 20.43 -3.29 6.03
CA ASN A 200 20.63 -3.05 7.47
C ASN A 200 22.00 -2.45 7.79
N LYS A 201 23.07 -2.88 7.12
CA LYS A 201 24.41 -2.27 7.28
C LYS A 201 24.43 -0.80 6.86
N TYR A 202 23.71 -0.45 5.79
CA TYR A 202 23.60 0.94 5.33
C TYR A 202 22.72 1.77 6.25
N ILE A 203 21.63 1.21 6.78
CA ILE A 203 20.78 1.87 7.78
C ILE A 203 21.61 2.24 9.01
N GLN A 204 22.36 1.29 9.56
CA GLN A 204 23.25 1.53 10.70
C GLN A 204 24.30 2.63 10.41
N ALA A 205 24.86 2.64 9.20
CA ALA A 205 25.81 3.66 8.77
C ALA A 205 25.15 5.05 8.61
N GLU A 206 23.93 5.13 8.08
CA GLU A 206 23.15 6.37 7.98
C GLU A 206 22.84 6.94 9.38
N GLU A 207 22.38 6.10 10.31
CA GLU A 207 22.07 6.48 11.69
C GLU A 207 23.32 6.95 12.46
N TYR A 208 24.46 6.25 12.31
CA TYR A 208 25.73 6.68 12.89
C TYR A 208 26.16 8.06 12.38
N LEU A 209 26.04 8.32 11.08
CA LEU A 209 26.40 9.63 10.53
C LEU A 209 25.49 10.75 11.02
N GLU A 210 24.20 10.47 11.20
CA GLU A 210 23.23 11.48 11.63
C GLU A 210 23.42 11.88 13.10
N THR A 211 23.67 10.92 13.99
CA THR A 211 23.98 11.18 15.41
C THR A 211 25.28 12.00 15.58
N HIS A 212 26.27 11.81 14.71
CA HIS A 212 27.54 12.53 14.75
C HIS A 212 27.52 13.91 14.05
N LYS A 213 26.56 14.19 13.16
CA LYS A 213 26.36 15.55 12.61
C LYS A 213 25.87 16.53 13.68
N GLY A 214 24.97 16.10 14.58
CA GLY A 214 24.46 16.92 15.67
C GLY A 214 25.55 17.44 16.60
N ARG A 215 26.58 16.62 16.88
CA ARG A 215 27.72 16.96 17.73
C ARG A 215 28.73 17.94 17.11
N ARG A 216 28.77 18.07 15.77
CA ARG A 216 29.74 18.93 15.08
C ARG A 216 29.22 20.35 14.83
N GLY A 217 27.92 20.59 15.06
CA GLY A 217 27.28 21.91 14.92
C GLY A 217 27.60 22.87 16.07
N GLU A 218 27.80 22.37 17.29
CA GLU A 218 27.98 23.20 18.49
C GLU A 218 29.35 23.88 18.56
N GLY A 219 30.39 23.30 17.95
CA GLY A 219 31.77 23.83 18.03
C GLY A 219 32.13 24.90 16.98
N LYS A 220 31.25 25.24 16.04
CA LYS A 220 31.57 26.18 14.94
C LYS A 220 30.99 27.58 15.11
N GLU A 221 30.06 27.78 16.05
CA GLU A 221 29.39 29.07 16.23
C GLU A 221 30.17 30.02 17.16
N GLU A 222 30.97 29.50 18.10
CA GLU A 222 31.81 30.33 18.99
C GLU A 222 33.06 30.89 18.31
N GLN A 223 33.64 30.18 17.34
CA GLN A 223 34.89 30.59 16.70
C GLN A 223 34.72 31.75 15.70
N LYS A 224 33.48 32.01 15.26
CA LYS A 224 33.17 33.14 14.36
C LYS A 224 32.89 34.45 15.11
N LYS A 225 32.50 34.39 16.40
CA LYS A 225 32.27 35.58 17.22
C LYS A 225 33.57 36.20 17.76
N ARG A 226 34.58 35.38 18.08
CA ARG A 226 35.84 35.86 18.69
C ARG A 226 36.78 36.61 17.74
N SER A 227 36.61 36.45 16.42
CA SER A 227 37.44 37.15 15.42
C SER A 227 36.88 38.51 14.99
N GLN A 228 35.67 38.89 15.43
CA GLN A 228 35.05 40.18 15.10
C GLN A 228 35.22 41.27 16.19
N GLU A 229 35.79 40.95 17.36
CA GLU A 229 35.91 41.89 18.48
C GLU A 229 37.24 42.65 18.58
N LEU A 230 38.19 42.45 17.65
CA LEU A 230 39.47 43.17 17.66
C LEU A 230 39.65 44.08 16.43
N THR A 231 38.79 45.09 16.27
CA THR A 231 39.13 46.29 15.49
C THR A 231 38.48 47.54 16.11
N PRO A 232 39.21 48.64 16.39
CA PRO A 232 38.63 49.88 16.90
C PRO A 232 38.00 50.74 15.78
N PRO A 233 36.96 51.54 16.06
CA PRO A 233 36.28 52.35 15.04
C PRO A 233 36.86 53.76 14.93
N GLN A 234 37.21 54.21 13.73
CA GLN A 234 37.29 55.64 13.40
C GLN A 234 36.57 55.93 12.08
N GLY A 235 35.62 56.85 12.15
CA GLY A 235 34.84 57.34 11.02
C GLY A 235 35.36 58.67 10.46
N GLY A 236 34.85 59.04 9.27
CA GLY A 236 34.91 60.40 8.72
C GLY A 236 35.71 60.55 7.42
N LYS A 237 35.02 60.89 6.32
CA LYS A 237 35.48 61.06 4.92
C LYS A 237 35.98 62.52 4.65
N PRO A 238 36.14 63.00 3.38
CA PRO A 238 37.13 62.69 2.31
C PRO A 238 37.75 63.98 1.67
N THR A 239 38.86 63.92 0.90
CA THR A 239 39.08 64.82 -0.29
C THR A 239 40.36 64.57 -1.12
N LYS A 240 40.11 64.36 -2.43
CA LYS A 240 40.78 64.75 -3.71
C LYS A 240 42.31 64.97 -3.88
N HIS A 241 42.75 64.39 -5.02
CA HIS A 241 43.81 64.76 -5.98
C HIS A 241 45.29 64.57 -5.59
N SER A 242 46.00 63.67 -6.28
CA SER A 242 46.93 64.01 -7.38
C SER A 242 47.69 62.77 -7.86
N LYS A 243 48.17 62.82 -9.10
CA LYS A 243 48.78 61.77 -9.93
C LYS A 243 50.18 61.36 -9.43
N TYR A 244 50.55 60.07 -9.56
CA TYR A 244 51.61 59.59 -10.47
C TYR A 244 51.74 58.06 -10.39
N ASN A 245 52.18 57.47 -11.52
CA ASN A 245 52.28 56.05 -11.85
C ASN A 245 53.11 55.20 -10.88
N GLU A 246 52.72 53.93 -10.69
CA GLU A 246 53.52 52.77 -11.11
C GLU A 246 52.75 51.43 -10.96
N ARG A 247 52.72 50.66 -12.07
CA ARG A 247 52.66 49.18 -12.16
C ARG A 247 51.31 48.45 -11.91
N ARG A 248 50.62 48.24 -13.04
CA ARG A 248 49.97 47.03 -13.63
C ARG A 248 49.98 45.66 -12.86
N PRO A 249 49.12 44.70 -13.24
CA PRO A 249 48.02 44.13 -12.43
C PRO A 249 48.25 42.68 -11.97
N LYS A 250 47.53 42.24 -10.92
CA LYS A 250 47.45 40.81 -10.55
C LYS A 250 46.36 40.11 -11.37
N GLU A 251 46.80 39.43 -12.42
CA GLU A 251 46.02 38.46 -13.20
C GLU A 251 45.99 37.05 -12.55
N PRO A 252 45.12 36.13 -13.05
CA PRO A 252 44.74 34.87 -12.41
C PRO A 252 45.75 33.72 -12.59
N PHE A 253 45.64 32.73 -11.71
CA PHE A 253 46.41 31.47 -11.66
C PHE A 253 46.64 30.82 -13.04
N ALA A 254 47.90 30.80 -13.51
CA ALA A 254 48.35 30.11 -14.73
C ALA A 254 48.89 28.70 -14.43
N TRP A 255 48.56 27.71 -15.25
CA TRP A 255 48.95 26.30 -15.11
C TRP A 255 50.39 25.99 -15.56
N GLU A 256 51.29 26.98 -15.53
CA GLU A 256 52.59 26.92 -16.21
C GLU A 256 53.77 26.45 -15.34
N ASN A 257 53.53 26.00 -14.11
CA ASN A 257 54.60 25.56 -13.20
C ASN A 257 54.74 24.03 -13.06
N LEU A 258 54.42 23.26 -14.09
CA LEU A 258 54.82 21.85 -14.14
C LEU A 258 56.24 21.74 -14.69
N THR A 259 57.15 21.23 -13.87
CA THR A 259 58.52 20.87 -14.29
C THR A 259 58.45 19.91 -15.48
N PRO A 260 59.19 20.17 -16.58
CA PRO A 260 59.25 19.25 -17.71
C PRO A 260 59.85 17.90 -17.28
N LEU A 261 59.31 16.81 -17.81
CA LEU A 261 59.87 15.48 -17.60
C LEU A 261 61.25 15.40 -18.27
N ASN A 262 62.30 15.11 -17.48
CA ASN A 262 63.68 14.95 -17.94
C ASN A 262 63.95 13.61 -18.67
N ALA A 263 62.91 12.82 -18.93
CA ALA A 263 63.01 11.50 -19.56
C ALA A 263 62.09 11.40 -20.78
N LYS A 264 62.54 10.68 -21.81
CA LYS A 264 61.72 10.43 -23.00
C LYS A 264 60.57 9.47 -22.63
N PRO A 265 59.37 9.62 -23.22
CA PRO A 265 58.20 8.79 -22.91
C PRO A 265 58.45 7.26 -23.00
N SER A 266 59.37 6.83 -23.86
CA SER A 266 59.77 5.43 -24.00
C SER A 266 60.50 4.86 -22.77
N GLN A 267 61.23 5.69 -22.01
CA GLN A 267 61.93 5.26 -20.79
C GLN A 267 60.97 5.15 -19.60
N ILE A 268 60.02 6.07 -19.48
CA ILE A 268 58.99 6.06 -18.43
C ILE A 268 58.09 4.82 -18.56
N LEU A 269 57.73 4.46 -19.80
CA LEU A 269 56.94 3.24 -20.07
C LEU A 269 57.71 1.95 -19.79
N HIS A 270 59.05 1.96 -19.91
CA HIS A 270 59.89 0.80 -19.58
C HIS A 270 59.99 0.61 -18.06
N GLU A 271 60.20 1.67 -17.29
CA GLU A 271 60.24 1.62 -15.81
C GLU A 271 58.91 1.18 -15.17
N ILE A 272 57.78 1.60 -15.74
CA ILE A 272 56.45 1.18 -15.27
C ILE A 272 56.20 -0.31 -15.56
N LYS A 273 56.79 -0.83 -16.65
CA LYS A 273 56.63 -2.23 -17.04
C LYS A 273 57.54 -3.16 -16.22
N GLU A 274 58.71 -2.70 -15.82
CA GLU A 274 59.66 -3.42 -14.96
C GLU A 274 59.24 -3.41 -13.47
N ASN A 275 58.60 -2.35 -12.97
CA ASN A 275 58.10 -2.28 -11.59
C ASN A 275 56.78 -3.04 -11.34
N LYS A 276 56.37 -3.92 -12.26
CA LYS A 276 55.26 -4.88 -12.06
C LYS A 276 55.74 -6.23 -11.54
N ALA A 277 56.66 -6.21 -10.58
CA ALA A 277 57.02 -7.38 -9.80
C ALA A 277 57.30 -7.00 -8.35
N LEU A 278 56.26 -6.58 -7.63
CA LEU A 278 56.07 -6.77 -6.17
C LEU A 278 54.56 -6.70 -5.87
#